data_AF-A0A9D0I8T8-F1
#
_entry.id   AF-A0A9D0I8T8-F1
#
_cell.length_a   1.000
_cell.length_b   1.000
_cell.length_c   1.000
_cell.angle_alpha   90.00
_cell.angle_beta   90.00
_cell.angle_gamma   90.00
#
_symmetry.space_group_name_H-M   'P 1'
#
loop_
_entity.id
_entity.type
_entity.pdbx_description
1 polymer ?
#
loop_
_entity_poly.entity_id
_entity_poly.type
_entity_poly.pdbx_seq_one_letter_code
_entity_poly.pdbx_strand_id
1 'polypeptide(L)'
;MTTQREKEIETLRSRLASLEEQLEREKQQQETLDRAREQLQTTLEEAGLNMEAFIRSFIKEFRRVVNRIEREQSKEAAKNKPAPTKSRKKVVKKKRKRRVKAKTTLKIPAGRYSNIPAEPEKVFEVREKGARPKVLKAYAEEVGLEAFLSQCRLPDENV
;
A
#
# COMPACT_ATOMS: atom_id res chain seq x y z
N MET A 1 47.87 34.90 22.06
CA MET A 1 46.77 35.00 21.08
C MET A 1 46.80 33.73 20.27
N THR A 2 45.79 32.86 20.39
CA THR A 2 45.76 31.65 19.56
C THR A 2 45.56 32.03 18.11
N THR A 3 46.40 31.50 17.24
CA THR A 3 46.34 31.81 15.81
C THR A 3 45.04 31.24 15.22
N GLN A 4 44.51 31.85 14.15
CA GLN A 4 43.31 31.31 13.48
C GLN A 4 43.48 29.83 13.10
N ARG A 5 44.71 29.44 12.72
CA ARG A 5 45.08 28.06 12.40
C ARG A 5 44.98 27.12 13.60
N GLU A 6 45.39 27.54 14.80
CA GLU A 6 45.27 26.72 16.01
C GLU A 6 43.80 26.42 16.35
N LYS A 7 42.93 27.43 16.21
CA LYS A 7 41.48 27.24 16.43
C LYS A 7 40.87 26.28 15.42
N GLU A 8 41.26 26.36 14.15
CA GLU A 8 40.82 25.41 13.11
C GLU A 8 41.28 23.98 13.44
N ILE A 9 42.53 23.81 13.84
CA ILE A 9 43.06 22.51 14.26
C ILE A 9 42.26 21.92 15.43
N GLU A 10 41.90 22.74 16.42
CA GLU A 10 41.07 22.31 17.55
C GLU A 10 39.67 21.87 17.09
N THR A 11 39.04 22.62 16.18
CA THR A 11 37.72 22.24 15.63
C THR A 11 37.76 20.97 14.79
N LEU A 12 38.85 20.75 14.05
CA LEU A 12 39.03 19.53 13.26
C LEU A 12 39.28 18.32 14.18
N ARG A 13 40.05 18.49 15.24
CA ARG A 13 40.28 17.44 16.26
C ARG A 13 39.00 17.04 16.97
N SER A 14 38.17 18.01 17.37
CA SER A 14 36.88 17.70 18.00
C SER A 14 35.93 16.99 17.05
N ARG A 15 35.93 17.38 15.76
CA ARG A 15 35.15 16.69 14.73
C ARG A 15 35.65 15.26 14.49
N LEU A 16 36.96 15.03 14.44
CA LEU A 16 37.53 13.69 14.31
C LEU A 16 37.13 12.80 15.48
N ALA A 17 37.27 13.28 16.72
CA ALA A 17 36.84 12.53 17.90
C ALA A 17 35.34 12.16 17.84
N SER A 18 34.48 13.10 17.41
CA SER A 18 33.05 12.82 17.26
C SER A 18 32.73 11.76 16.18
N LEU A 19 33.51 11.73 15.10
CA LEU A 19 33.35 10.74 14.03
C LEU A 19 33.89 9.36 14.45
N GLU A 20 34.99 9.32 15.20
CA GLU A 20 35.52 8.09 15.78
C GLU A 20 34.52 7.46 16.76
N GLU A 21 33.92 8.25 17.65
CA GLU A 21 32.84 7.78 18.53
C GLU A 21 31.63 7.24 17.76
N GLN A 22 31.25 7.88 16.65
CA GLN A 22 30.16 7.41 15.79
C GLN A 22 30.50 6.05 15.16
N LEU A 23 31.72 5.89 14.64
CA LEU A 23 32.19 4.63 14.07
C LEU A 23 32.20 3.51 15.10
N GLU A 24 32.63 3.77 16.34
CA GLU A 24 32.60 2.78 17.41
C GLU A 24 31.18 2.34 17.75
N ARG A 25 30.23 3.29 17.82
CA ARG A 25 28.81 2.99 18.05
C ARG A 25 28.22 2.17 16.91
N GLU A 26 28.53 2.52 15.66
CA GLU A 26 28.06 1.77 14.48
C GLU A 26 28.61 0.33 14.47
N LYS A 27 29.88 0.14 14.81
CA LYS A 27 30.49 -1.20 14.93
C LYS A 27 29.80 -2.03 16.02
N GLN A 28 29.58 -1.46 17.19
CA GLN A 28 28.85 -2.13 18.27
C GLN A 28 27.44 -2.52 17.83
N GLN A 29 26.73 -1.64 17.12
CA GLN A 29 25.41 -1.95 16.58
C GLN A 29 25.47 -3.10 15.55
N GLN A 30 26.44 -3.09 14.64
CA GLN A 30 26.65 -4.19 13.69
C GLN A 30 26.89 -5.52 14.39
N GLU A 31 27.80 -5.57 15.36
CA GLU A 31 28.07 -6.79 16.13
C GLU A 31 26.82 -7.32 16.84
N THR A 32 26.00 -6.44 17.41
CA THR A 32 24.75 -6.87 18.05
C THR A 32 23.73 -7.42 17.04
N LEU A 33 23.64 -6.83 15.85
CA LEU A 33 22.77 -7.29 14.78
C LEU A 33 23.23 -8.65 14.21
N ASP A 34 24.54 -8.82 14.05
CA ASP A 34 25.12 -10.08 13.57
C ASP A 34 24.88 -11.21 14.58
N ARG A 35 25.12 -10.97 15.88
CA ARG A 35 24.78 -11.95 16.93
C ARG A 35 23.30 -12.32 16.94
N ALA A 36 22.41 -11.33 16.82
CA ALA A 36 20.97 -11.58 16.75
C ALA A 36 20.59 -12.38 15.50
N ARG A 37 21.23 -12.10 14.36
CA ARG A 37 21.03 -12.82 13.10
C ARG A 37 21.47 -14.28 13.24
N GLU A 38 22.65 -14.53 13.79
CA GLU A 38 23.16 -15.88 14.03
C GLU A 38 22.21 -16.67 14.94
N GLN A 39 21.78 -16.08 16.06
CA GLN A 39 20.81 -16.70 16.97
C GLN A 39 19.47 -17.00 16.29
N LEU A 40 18.96 -16.09 15.46
CA LEU A 40 17.74 -16.35 14.69
C LEU A 40 17.95 -17.47 13.69
N GLN A 41 19.10 -17.52 13.03
CA GLN A 41 19.39 -18.56 12.07
C GLN A 41 19.51 -19.94 12.73
N THR A 42 20.25 -20.06 13.84
CA THR A 42 20.38 -21.32 14.57
C THR A 42 19.03 -21.82 15.09
N THR A 43 18.22 -20.94 15.70
CA THR A 43 16.89 -21.32 16.19
C THR A 43 15.94 -21.76 15.08
N LEU A 44 16.05 -21.18 13.88
CA LEU A 44 15.28 -21.61 12.72
C LEU A 44 15.76 -22.95 12.17
N GLU A 45 17.08 -23.15 12.08
CA GLU A 45 17.68 -24.43 11.68
C GLU A 45 17.32 -25.56 12.65
N GLU A 46 17.35 -25.32 13.96
CA GLU A 46 16.88 -26.25 15.00
C GLU A 46 15.39 -26.59 14.85
N ALA A 47 14.56 -25.62 14.43
CA ALA A 47 13.15 -25.82 14.12
C ALA A 47 12.91 -26.46 12.73
N GLY A 48 13.96 -26.71 11.95
CA GLY A 48 13.86 -27.25 10.59
C GLY A 48 13.26 -26.27 9.57
N LEU A 49 13.28 -24.98 9.87
CA LEU A 49 12.72 -23.92 9.05
C LEU A 49 13.83 -23.13 8.34
N ASN A 50 13.60 -22.83 7.06
CA ASN A 50 14.43 -21.88 6.34
C ASN A 50 13.98 -20.44 6.67
N MET A 51 14.93 -19.52 6.74
CA MET A 51 14.67 -18.08 6.94
C MET A 51 13.67 -17.52 5.93
N GLU A 52 13.74 -17.92 4.67
CA GLU A 52 12.75 -17.49 3.67
C GLU A 52 11.33 -17.95 3.98
N ALA A 53 11.16 -19.18 4.48
CA ALA A 53 9.86 -19.72 4.83
C ALA A 53 9.26 -18.96 6.01
N PHE A 54 10.10 -18.61 7.01
CA PHE A 54 9.73 -17.77 8.14
C PHE A 54 9.32 -16.35 7.70
N ILE A 55 10.07 -15.72 6.79
CA ILE A 55 9.70 -14.39 6.28
C ILE A 55 8.38 -14.45 5.51
N ARG A 56 8.15 -15.51 4.72
CA ARG A 56 6.91 -15.68 3.94
C ARG A 56 5.69 -15.85 4.86
N SER A 57 5.80 -16.61 5.94
CA SER A 57 4.67 -16.80 6.88
C SER A 57 4.33 -15.52 7.64
N PHE A 58 5.34 -14.72 8.01
CA PHE A 58 5.15 -13.46 8.75
C PHE A 58 5.23 -12.20 7.87
N ILE A 59 5.07 -12.33 6.56
CA ILE A 59 5.29 -11.22 5.59
C ILE A 59 4.48 -9.95 5.89
N LYS A 60 3.29 -10.09 6.47
CA LYS A 60 2.45 -8.95 6.85
C LYS A 60 3.05 -8.15 8.00
N GLU A 61 3.70 -8.81 8.94
CA GLU A 61 4.32 -8.19 10.10
C GLU A 61 5.62 -7.50 9.70
N PHE A 62 6.48 -8.19 8.93
CA PHE A 62 7.66 -7.59 8.33
C PHE A 62 7.33 -6.34 7.51
N ARG A 63 6.31 -6.40 6.65
CA ARG A 63 5.85 -5.21 5.90
C ARG A 63 5.42 -4.07 6.83
N ARG A 64 4.76 -4.34 7.95
CA ARG A 64 4.37 -3.28 8.91
C ARG A 64 5.60 -2.62 9.54
N VAL A 65 6.60 -3.41 9.89
CA VAL A 65 7.86 -2.91 10.47
C VAL A 65 8.64 -2.09 9.44
N VAL A 66 8.84 -2.60 8.23
CA VAL A 66 9.50 -1.86 7.13
C VAL A 66 8.80 -0.53 6.86
N ASN A 67 7.47 -0.53 6.72
CA ASN A 67 6.70 0.71 6.54
C ASN A 67 6.82 1.68 7.73
N ARG A 68 7.03 1.19 8.96
CA ARG A 68 7.24 2.06 10.13
C ARG A 68 8.62 2.72 10.06
N ILE A 69 9.65 1.94 9.73
CA ILE A 69 11.03 2.44 9.55
C ILE A 69 11.08 3.50 8.45
N GLU A 70 10.49 3.24 7.27
CA GLU A 70 10.41 4.20 6.17
C GLU A 70 9.70 5.51 6.58
N ARG A 71 8.64 5.40 7.40
CA ARG A 71 7.93 6.57 7.94
C ARG A 71 8.75 7.34 8.96
N GLU A 72 9.58 6.68 9.74
CA GLU A 72 10.46 7.32 10.72
C GLU A 72 11.62 8.03 10.01
N GLN A 73 12.26 7.36 9.05
CA GLN A 73 13.31 7.96 8.21
C GLN A 73 12.78 9.18 7.42
N SER A 74 11.60 9.09 6.82
CA SER A 74 10.98 10.22 6.11
C SER A 74 10.58 11.37 7.05
N LYS A 75 10.23 11.09 8.31
CA LYS A 75 9.99 12.13 9.32
C LYS A 75 11.27 12.80 9.79
N GLU A 76 12.36 12.05 9.97
CA GLU A 76 13.68 12.61 10.29
C GLU A 76 14.18 13.51 9.16
N ALA A 77 14.02 13.08 7.90
CA ALA A 77 14.31 13.92 6.74
C ALA A 77 13.43 15.18 6.67
N ALA A 78 12.18 15.11 7.14
CA ALA A 78 11.25 16.24 7.18
C ALA A 78 11.51 17.24 8.32
N LYS A 79 12.13 16.81 9.44
CA LYS A 79 12.50 17.69 10.56
C LYS A 79 13.57 18.72 10.18
N ASN A 80 14.37 18.44 9.15
CA ASN A 80 15.41 19.33 8.63
C ASN A 80 14.89 20.35 7.59
N LYS A 81 13.57 20.36 7.29
CA LYS A 81 12.96 21.37 6.43
C LYS A 81 12.29 22.45 7.29
N PRO A 82 12.47 23.75 6.99
CA PRO A 82 11.76 24.81 7.71
C PRO A 82 10.25 24.60 7.54
N ALA A 83 9.52 24.66 8.66
CA ALA A 83 8.08 24.41 8.69
C ALA A 83 7.37 25.38 7.72
N PRO A 84 6.51 24.90 6.81
CA PRO A 84 5.69 25.80 6.01
C PRO A 84 4.74 26.54 6.97
N THR A 85 4.87 27.86 7.00
CA THR A 85 3.96 28.77 7.69
C THR A 85 2.53 28.46 7.27
N LYS A 86 1.75 27.85 8.17
CA LYS A 86 0.36 27.48 7.93
C LYS A 86 -0.47 28.75 7.79
N SER A 87 -0.77 29.16 6.56
CA SER A 87 -1.97 29.97 6.34
C SER A 87 -3.17 29.13 6.79
N ARG A 88 -3.88 29.61 7.81
CA ARG A 88 -5.10 29.02 8.37
C ARG A 88 -6.19 28.98 7.29
N LYS A 89 -6.17 28.02 6.38
CA LYS A 89 -7.39 27.61 5.68
C LYS A 89 -8.22 26.83 6.70
N LYS A 90 -9.35 27.41 7.11
CA LYS A 90 -10.37 26.74 7.93
C LYS A 90 -10.81 25.46 7.19
N VAL A 91 -10.18 24.33 7.52
CA VAL A 91 -10.66 23.02 7.10
C VAL A 91 -11.92 22.76 7.91
N VAL A 92 -13.07 23.04 7.31
CA VAL A 92 -14.36 22.57 7.80
C VAL A 92 -14.24 21.06 7.96
N LYS A 93 -14.22 20.58 9.21
CA LYS A 93 -14.22 19.15 9.53
C LYS A 93 -15.54 18.57 9.00
N LYS A 94 -15.55 18.12 7.74
CA LYS A 94 -16.60 17.22 7.24
C LYS A 94 -16.48 15.95 8.06
N LYS A 95 -17.32 15.83 9.10
CA LYS A 95 -17.57 14.59 9.83
C LYS A 95 -17.86 13.52 8.76
N ARG A 96 -16.94 12.56 8.59
CA ARG A 96 -17.18 11.35 7.81
C ARG A 96 -18.29 10.59 8.52
N LYS A 97 -19.55 10.89 8.19
CA LYS A 97 -20.67 10.02 8.51
C LYS A 97 -20.39 8.72 7.76
N ARG A 98 -19.99 7.67 8.49
CA ARG A 98 -20.08 6.30 7.98
C ARG A 98 -21.56 6.08 7.68
N ARG A 99 -21.95 6.17 6.41
CA ARG A 99 -23.27 5.70 5.96
C ARG A 99 -23.25 4.19 6.15
N VAL A 100 -23.77 3.73 7.29
CA VAL A 100 -24.25 2.35 7.42
C VAL A 100 -25.27 2.19 6.30
N LYS A 101 -24.97 1.31 5.33
CA LYS A 101 -25.93 0.98 4.27
C LYS A 101 -27.14 0.35 4.97
N ALA A 102 -28.26 1.07 5.01
CA ALA A 102 -29.53 0.47 5.37
C ALA A 102 -29.79 -0.64 4.35
N LYS A 103 -29.89 -1.90 4.80
CA LYS A 103 -30.44 -2.97 3.97
C LYS A 103 -31.93 -2.64 3.82
N THR A 104 -32.30 -1.99 2.73
CA THR A 104 -33.70 -1.90 2.32
C THR A 104 -34.11 -3.28 1.83
N THR A 105 -34.78 -4.06 2.67
CA THR A 105 -35.56 -5.21 2.24
C THR A 105 -36.74 -4.68 1.43
N LEU A 106 -36.51 -4.43 0.14
CA LEU A 106 -37.57 -4.10 -0.80
C LEU A 106 -38.32 -5.40 -1.11
N LYS A 107 -39.52 -5.56 -0.54
CA LYS A 107 -40.50 -6.53 -1.06
C LYS A 107 -40.96 -6.00 -2.42
N ILE A 108 -40.53 -6.66 -3.49
CA ILE A 108 -40.93 -6.31 -4.86
C ILE A 108 -42.28 -7.00 -5.11
N PRO A 109 -43.40 -6.26 -5.24
CA PRO A 109 -44.64 -6.86 -5.71
C PRO A 109 -44.49 -7.25 -7.19
N ALA A 110 -45.13 -8.34 -7.59
CA ALA A 110 -45.13 -8.80 -8.98
C ALA A 110 -45.64 -7.67 -9.90
N GLY A 111 -44.81 -7.24 -10.86
CA GLY A 111 -45.28 -6.43 -11.99
C GLY A 111 -44.58 -5.12 -12.32
N ARG A 112 -43.49 -4.69 -11.65
CA ARG A 112 -42.73 -3.49 -12.10
C ARG A 112 -41.21 -3.66 -12.01
N TYR A 113 -40.62 -4.18 -13.07
CA TYR A 113 -39.17 -4.18 -13.29
C TYR A 113 -38.70 -2.76 -13.68
N SER A 114 -38.36 -1.95 -12.68
CA SER A 114 -37.99 -0.53 -12.88
C SER A 114 -36.60 -0.29 -13.48
N ASN A 115 -35.91 -1.34 -13.94
CA ASN A 115 -34.57 -1.24 -14.54
C ASN A 115 -34.52 -1.80 -15.97
N ILE A 116 -35.66 -1.84 -16.66
CA ILE A 116 -35.69 -2.09 -18.10
C ILE A 116 -35.82 -0.71 -18.76
N PRO A 117 -34.82 -0.26 -19.55
CA PRO A 117 -34.91 1.01 -20.27
C PRO A 117 -36.17 1.03 -21.14
N ALA A 118 -36.91 2.13 -21.11
CA ALA A 118 -38.17 2.29 -21.84
C ALA A 118 -38.01 2.30 -23.37
N GLU A 119 -36.78 2.38 -23.87
CA GLU A 119 -36.43 2.42 -25.29
C GLU A 119 -35.57 1.18 -25.62
N PRO A 120 -36.12 0.14 -26.27
CA PRO A 120 -35.38 -1.10 -26.55
C PRO A 120 -34.27 -0.95 -27.61
N GLU A 121 -34.30 0.12 -28.41
CA GLU A 121 -33.36 0.36 -29.51
C GLU A 121 -32.12 1.18 -29.10
N LYS A 122 -32.09 1.68 -27.87
CA LYS A 122 -31.02 2.59 -27.43
C LYS A 122 -29.80 1.82 -26.94
N VAL A 123 -28.73 1.87 -27.71
CA VAL A 123 -27.44 1.30 -27.34
C VAL A 123 -26.80 2.16 -26.25
N PHE A 124 -26.68 1.60 -25.04
CA PHE A 124 -25.99 2.27 -23.93
C PHE A 124 -24.52 1.84 -23.88
N GLU A 125 -23.61 2.80 -23.94
CA GLU A 125 -22.20 2.56 -23.67
C GLU A 125 -21.98 2.24 -22.18
N VAL A 126 -21.92 0.95 -21.87
CA VAL A 126 -21.55 0.47 -20.54
C VAL A 126 -20.07 0.79 -20.31
N ARG A 127 -19.78 1.71 -19.38
CA ARG A 127 -18.41 1.99 -18.95
C ARG A 127 -17.75 0.70 -18.44
N GLU A 128 -16.75 0.21 -19.17
CA GLU A 128 -15.97 -0.99 -18.83
C GLU A 128 -15.12 -0.76 -17.58
N LYS A 129 -15.70 -1.02 -16.41
CA LYS A 129 -14.98 -0.95 -15.14
C LYS A 129 -14.45 -2.33 -14.75
N GLY A 130 -13.20 -2.59 -15.13
CA GLY A 130 -12.40 -3.71 -14.61
C GLY A 130 -11.92 -4.69 -15.67
N ALA A 131 -11.08 -5.64 -15.26
CA ALA A 131 -10.45 -6.61 -16.16
C ALA A 131 -11.47 -7.58 -16.81
N ARG A 132 -12.49 -8.02 -16.06
CA ARG A 132 -13.46 -9.02 -16.54
C ARG A 132 -14.38 -8.50 -17.66
N PRO A 133 -14.99 -7.30 -17.58
CA PRO A 133 -15.77 -6.75 -18.69
C PRO A 133 -14.95 -6.51 -19.97
N LYS A 134 -13.67 -6.11 -19.84
CA LYS A 134 -12.76 -5.91 -20.98
C LYS A 134 -12.51 -7.20 -21.75
N VAL A 135 -12.26 -8.29 -21.03
CA VAL A 135 -12.03 -9.61 -21.64
C VAL A 135 -13.28 -10.11 -22.35
N LEU A 136 -14.47 -9.93 -21.76
CA LEU A 136 -15.73 -10.33 -22.39
C LEU A 136 -16.03 -9.54 -23.66
N LYS A 137 -15.70 -8.24 -23.68
CA LYS A 137 -15.87 -7.43 -24.87
C LYS A 137 -14.89 -7.82 -25.98
N ALA A 138 -13.62 -8.02 -25.66
CA ALA A 138 -12.63 -8.49 -26.64
C ALA A 138 -13.04 -9.83 -27.26
N TYR A 139 -13.51 -10.76 -26.42
CA TYR A 139 -14.03 -12.05 -26.90
C TYR A 139 -15.28 -11.91 -27.79
N ALA A 140 -16.21 -11.01 -27.44
CA ALA A 140 -17.38 -10.74 -28.26
C ALA A 140 -17.04 -10.10 -29.61
N GLU A 141 -15.99 -9.28 -29.67
CA GLU A 141 -15.45 -8.70 -30.91
C GLU A 141 -14.74 -9.75 -31.79
N GLU A 142 -14.06 -10.73 -31.18
CA GLU A 142 -13.38 -11.83 -31.88
C GLU A 142 -14.35 -12.87 -32.49
N VAL A 143 -15.37 -13.25 -31.73
CA VAL A 143 -16.34 -14.31 -32.13
C VAL A 143 -17.49 -13.75 -32.96
N GLY A 144 -17.72 -12.44 -32.90
CA GLY A 144 -18.86 -11.76 -33.52
C GLY A 144 -20.06 -11.68 -32.58
N LEU A 145 -20.75 -10.54 -32.64
CA LEU A 145 -21.81 -10.16 -31.68
C LEU A 145 -22.98 -11.16 -31.66
N GLU A 146 -23.38 -11.68 -32.81
CA GLU A 146 -24.47 -12.65 -32.94
C GLU A 146 -24.13 -14.02 -32.33
N ALA A 147 -22.90 -14.50 -32.55
CA ALA A 147 -22.42 -15.77 -32.01
C ALA A 147 -22.13 -15.68 -30.50
N PHE A 148 -21.66 -14.53 -30.02
CA PHE A 148 -21.52 -14.28 -28.59
C PHE A 148 -22.89 -14.25 -27.89
N LEU A 149 -23.89 -13.59 -28.48
CA LEU A 149 -25.24 -13.55 -27.91
C LEU A 149 -25.92 -14.91 -27.93
N SER A 150 -25.70 -15.75 -28.94
CA SER A 150 -26.26 -17.11 -28.98
C SER A 150 -25.69 -18.01 -27.87
N GLN A 151 -24.40 -17.88 -27.54
CA GLN A 151 -23.77 -18.58 -26.41
C GLN A 151 -24.23 -18.05 -25.04
N CYS A 152 -24.60 -16.76 -24.97
CA CYS A 152 -25.04 -16.13 -23.73
C CYS A 152 -26.55 -16.30 -23.47
N ARG A 153 -27.33 -16.66 -24.49
CA ARG A 153 -28.72 -17.06 -24.31
C ARG A 153 -28.72 -18.41 -23.61
N LEU A 154 -29.22 -18.45 -22.38
CA LEU A 154 -29.57 -19.71 -21.74
C LEU A 154 -30.58 -20.43 -22.66
N PRO A 155 -30.48 -21.75 -22.86
CA PRO A 155 -31.53 -22.47 -23.54
C PRO A 155 -32.84 -22.14 -22.82
N ASP A 156 -33.85 -21.73 -23.57
CA ASP A 156 -35.21 -21.56 -23.08
C ASP A 156 -35.75 -22.94 -22.69
N GLU A 157 -35.26 -23.50 -21.58
CA GLU A 157 -35.97 -24.55 -20.88
C GLU A 157 -37.07 -23.87 -20.06
N ASN A 158 -38.30 -24.05 -20.55
CA ASN A 158 -39.60 -23.78 -19.93
C ASN A 158 -40.29 -22.45 -20.30
N VAL A 159 -40.99 -22.47 -21.44
CA VAL A 159 -42.43 -22.13 -21.50
C VAL A 159 -43.17 -23.27 -22.18
#